data_AF-A0A2I0TCZ7-F1
#
_entry.id   AF-A0A2I0TCZ7-F1
#
_cell.length_a   1.000
_cell.length_b   1.000
_cell.length_c   1.000
_cell.angle_alpha   90.00
_cell.angle_beta   90.00
_cell.angle_gamma   90.00
#
_symmetry.space_group_name_H-M   'P 1'
#
loop_
_entity.id
_entity.type
_entity.pdbx_description
1 polymer ?
#
loop_
_entity_poly.entity_id
_entity_poly.type
_entity_poly.pdbx_seq_one_letter_code
_entity_poly.pdbx_strand_id
1 'polypeptide(L)'
;MARAALLANTLVCLPTGLGKTFVAAVVMYNFYRWFPSGKVLFLAPTKPLVAQQMEACARVMGIPARHMAEMTGGTQALSRRELWTTKRVFFLTPQIMVNDLSRGTCPAVEVKCLVIDEAHKALGNHAYCQAVQQVISNLLIAQIELCAEDSPEIQPYSHERQVEKIVVPLGEELVEIQNAYIQVIASLTKTVC
;
A
#
# COMPACT_ATOMS: atom_id res chain seq x y z
N MET A 1 6.36 17.76 -0.58
CA MET A 1 5.49 16.61 -0.23
C MET A 1 4.28 16.95 0.65
N ALA A 2 4.40 17.14 1.98
CA ALA A 2 3.21 17.37 2.84
C ALA A 2 2.36 18.59 2.42
N ARG A 3 3.00 19.63 1.87
CA ARG A 3 2.35 20.87 1.40
C ARG A 3 1.56 20.70 0.09
N ALA A 4 1.90 19.72 -0.75
CA ALA A 4 1.19 19.42 -1.99
C ALA A 4 -0.08 18.61 -1.72
N ALA A 5 0.03 17.59 -0.86
CA ALA A 5 -1.12 16.84 -0.33
C ALA A 5 -2.16 17.72 0.38
N LEU A 6 -1.74 18.88 0.87
CA LEU A 6 -2.57 19.86 1.56
C LEU A 6 -3.50 20.66 0.64
N LEU A 7 -3.15 20.80 -0.65
CA LEU A 7 -3.80 21.70 -1.60
C LEU A 7 -4.52 20.95 -2.74
N ALA A 8 -4.23 19.67 -2.92
CA ALA A 8 -4.86 18.80 -3.90
C ALA A 8 -4.97 17.37 -3.34
N ASN A 9 -5.88 16.56 -3.91
CA ASN A 9 -5.90 15.13 -3.67
C ASN A 9 -4.59 14.54 -4.24
N THR A 10 -3.65 14.14 -3.38
CA THR A 10 -2.32 13.65 -3.78
C THR A 10 -2.17 12.19 -3.41
N LEU A 11 -2.01 11.31 -4.40
CA LEU A 11 -1.45 9.98 -4.19
C LEU A 11 0.04 10.15 -3.87
N VAL A 12 0.56 9.46 -2.85
CA VAL A 12 2.00 9.44 -2.57
C VAL A 12 2.45 8.00 -2.59
N CYS A 13 3.19 7.61 -3.63
CA CYS A 13 3.95 6.37 -3.63
C CYS A 13 5.28 6.64 -2.92
N LEU A 14 5.69 5.74 -2.02
CA LEU A 14 7.03 5.78 -1.43
C LEU A 14 7.67 4.39 -1.58
N PRO A 15 9.01 4.27 -1.60
CA PRO A 15 9.72 3.00 -1.73
C PRO A 15 9.93 2.20 -0.42
N THR A 16 10.25 0.91 -0.53
CA THR A 16 10.35 -0.03 0.60
C THR A 16 11.65 0.05 1.40
N GLY A 17 11.61 0.76 2.54
CA GLY A 17 12.73 0.84 3.50
C GLY A 17 12.96 2.23 4.11
N LEU A 18 12.27 3.27 3.60
CA LEU A 18 12.52 4.68 3.94
C LEU A 18 11.56 5.27 5.01
N GLY A 19 10.92 4.44 5.84
CA GLY A 19 10.00 4.94 6.88
C GLY A 19 8.61 5.35 6.36
N LYS A 20 8.11 4.72 5.28
CA LYS A 20 6.79 4.98 4.69
C LYS A 20 5.65 5.03 5.69
N THR A 21 5.62 4.09 6.63
CA THR A 21 4.60 4.03 7.67
C THR A 21 4.60 5.29 8.53
N PHE A 22 5.76 5.87 8.80
CA PHE A 22 5.88 7.11 9.57
C PHE A 22 5.37 8.32 8.77
N VAL A 23 5.79 8.46 7.52
CA VAL A 23 5.31 9.56 6.65
C VAL A 23 3.80 9.46 6.44
N ALA A 24 3.30 8.26 6.12
CA ALA A 24 1.88 7.99 5.99
C ALA A 24 1.12 8.30 7.27
N ALA A 25 1.61 7.88 8.44
CA ALA A 25 1.01 8.18 9.74
C ALA A 25 0.92 9.69 9.99
N VAL A 26 1.97 10.46 9.71
CA VAL A 26 1.95 11.92 9.87
C VAL A 26 0.93 12.58 8.94
N VAL A 27 0.88 12.18 7.67
CA VAL A 27 -0.11 12.70 6.71
C VAL A 27 -1.53 12.35 7.15
N MET A 28 -1.79 11.07 7.47
CA MET A 28 -3.09 10.60 7.96
C MET A 28 -3.52 11.36 9.22
N TYR A 29 -2.61 11.57 10.17
CA TYR A 29 -2.89 12.30 11.41
C TYR A 29 -3.26 13.76 11.16
N ASN A 30 -2.58 14.43 10.23
CA ASN A 30 -2.90 15.80 9.85
C ASN A 30 -4.31 15.91 9.24
N PHE A 31 -4.65 15.05 8.27
CA PHE A 31 -5.99 15.00 7.68
C PHE A 31 -7.07 14.66 8.70
N TYR A 32 -6.77 13.73 9.61
CA TYR A 32 -7.66 13.41 10.72
C TYR A 32 -7.94 14.63 11.62
N ARG A 33 -6.96 15.52 11.84
CA ARG A 33 -7.15 16.76 12.61
C ARG A 33 -7.88 17.85 11.83
N TRP A 34 -7.54 18.03 10.55
CA TRP A 34 -8.11 19.10 9.73
C TRP A 34 -9.56 18.84 9.32
N PHE A 35 -9.96 17.57 9.19
CA PHE A 35 -11.30 17.21 8.77
C PHE A 35 -12.01 16.36 9.84
N PRO A 36 -12.59 16.96 10.90
CA PRO A 36 -13.24 16.24 12.01
C PRO A 36 -14.37 15.28 11.61
N SER A 37 -15.04 15.54 10.48
CA SER A 37 -16.05 14.64 9.89
C SER A 37 -15.52 13.80 8.73
N GLY A 38 -14.28 14.03 8.30
CA GLY A 38 -13.65 13.31 7.20
C GLY A 38 -13.18 11.92 7.58
N LYS A 39 -13.07 11.07 6.56
CA LYS A 39 -12.54 9.70 6.64
C LYS A 39 -11.16 9.61 6.03
N VAL A 40 -10.30 8.84 6.69
CA VAL A 40 -8.91 8.60 6.32
C VAL A 40 -8.73 7.09 6.12
N LEU A 41 -8.17 6.71 4.98
CA LEU A 41 -8.10 5.31 4.55
C LEU A 41 -6.65 4.89 4.33
N PHE A 42 -6.31 3.69 4.78
CA PHE A 42 -5.05 3.03 4.47
C PHE A 42 -5.33 1.68 3.83
N LEU A 43 -4.84 1.50 2.60
CA LEU A 43 -4.98 0.27 1.84
C LEU A 43 -3.68 -0.52 1.87
N ALA A 44 -3.78 -1.80 2.24
CA ALA A 44 -2.67 -2.74 2.17
C ALA A 44 -3.06 -4.03 1.41
N PRO A 45 -2.11 -4.71 0.75
CA PRO A 45 -2.40 -5.85 -0.11
C PRO A 45 -2.86 -7.10 0.63
N THR A 46 -2.42 -7.29 1.88
CA THR A 46 -2.71 -8.51 2.65
C THR A 46 -3.21 -8.17 4.06
N LYS A 47 -4.00 -9.07 4.66
CA LYS A 47 -4.53 -8.88 6.02
C LYS A 47 -3.42 -8.68 7.07
N PRO A 48 -2.31 -9.45 7.07
CA PRO A 48 -1.22 -9.22 8.02
C PRO A 48 -0.61 -7.82 7.90
N LEU A 49 -0.48 -7.30 6.67
CA LEU A 49 0.01 -5.93 6.47
C LEU A 49 -0.99 -4.90 6.99
N VAL A 50 -2.29 -5.10 6.79
CA VAL A 50 -3.33 -4.20 7.35
C VAL A 50 -3.20 -4.11 8.88
N ALA A 51 -3.15 -5.24 9.57
CA ALA A 51 -3.02 -5.29 11.02
C ALA A 51 -1.71 -4.66 11.51
N GLN A 52 -0.58 -5.01 10.88
CA GLN A 52 0.74 -4.46 11.22
C GLN A 52 0.77 -2.93 11.05
N GLN A 53 0.20 -2.43 9.96
CA GLN A 53 0.19 -1.00 9.69
C GLN A 53 -0.74 -0.27 10.65
N MET A 54 -1.91 -0.84 10.99
CA MET A 54 -2.81 -0.29 12.01
C MET A 54 -2.13 -0.16 13.37
N GLU A 55 -1.42 -1.20 13.82
CA GLU A 55 -0.69 -1.15 15.10
C GLU A 55 0.44 -0.11 15.08
N ALA A 56 1.24 -0.09 14.00
CA ALA A 56 2.31 0.89 13.85
C ALA A 56 1.75 2.32 13.84
N CYS A 57 0.65 2.51 13.13
CA CYS A 57 -0.14 3.72 13.08
C CYS A 57 -0.66 4.14 14.46
N ALA A 58 -1.20 3.21 15.26
CA ALA A 58 -1.69 3.49 16.61
C ALA A 58 -0.57 3.87 17.59
N ARG A 59 0.65 3.37 17.40
CA ARG A 59 1.82 3.72 18.24
C ARG A 59 2.38 5.10 17.89
N VAL A 60 2.44 5.43 16.60
CA VAL A 60 3.00 6.69 16.12
C VAL A 60 1.99 7.83 16.23
N MET A 61 0.74 7.56 15.87
CA MET A 61 -0.34 8.54 15.89
C MET A 61 -1.11 8.44 17.20
N GLY A 62 -1.27 9.56 17.92
CA GLY A 62 -2.16 9.65 19.09
C GLY A 62 -3.65 9.60 18.75
N ILE A 63 -4.07 8.80 17.76
CA ILE A 63 -5.46 8.64 17.36
C ILE A 63 -6.14 7.63 18.30
N PRO A 64 -7.27 7.98 18.94
CA PRO A 64 -7.99 7.05 19.79
C PRO A 64 -8.43 5.79 19.04
N ALA A 65 -8.21 4.60 19.62
CA ALA A 65 -8.64 3.32 19.03
C ALA A 65 -10.14 3.29 18.69
N ARG A 66 -10.97 4.03 19.44
CA ARG A 66 -12.40 4.19 19.12
C ARG A 66 -12.69 4.79 17.74
N HIS A 67 -11.77 5.56 17.16
CA HIS A 67 -11.91 6.14 15.82
C HIS A 67 -11.28 5.30 14.71
N MET A 68 -10.51 4.27 15.08
CA MET A 68 -9.84 3.35 14.15
C MET A 68 -10.67 2.08 13.94
N ALA A 69 -10.58 1.53 12.74
CA ALA A 69 -11.12 0.21 12.43
C ALA A 69 -10.28 -0.53 11.41
N GLU A 70 -10.13 -1.83 11.65
CA GLU A 70 -9.67 -2.79 10.66
C GLU A 70 -10.89 -3.39 9.95
N MET A 71 -10.85 -3.44 8.62
CA MET A 71 -11.83 -4.20 7.84
C MET A 71 -11.13 -5.31 7.08
N THR A 72 -11.60 -6.54 7.30
CA THR A 72 -11.12 -7.72 6.57
C THR A 72 -12.29 -8.42 5.87
N GLY A 73 -11.98 -9.35 4.97
CA GLY A 73 -13.01 -10.11 4.25
C GLY A 73 -13.94 -10.96 5.15
N GLY A 74 -13.61 -11.12 6.44
CA GLY A 74 -14.48 -11.79 7.42
C GLY A 74 -15.50 -10.85 8.09
N THR A 75 -15.34 -9.53 7.97
CA THR A 75 -16.25 -8.57 8.59
C THR A 75 -17.59 -8.56 7.84
N GLN A 76 -18.69 -8.87 8.53
CA GLN A 76 -20.03 -8.90 7.93
C GLN A 76 -20.44 -7.53 7.36
N ALA A 77 -21.20 -7.51 6.26
CA ALA A 77 -21.57 -6.28 5.55
C ALA A 77 -22.38 -5.29 6.42
N LEU A 78 -23.24 -5.78 7.32
CA LEU A 78 -23.98 -4.94 8.27
C LEU A 78 -23.03 -4.25 9.26
N SER A 79 -22.08 -5.00 9.82
CA SER A 79 -21.03 -4.45 10.67
C SER A 79 -20.16 -3.43 9.92
N ARG A 80 -19.92 -3.62 8.61
CA ARG A 80 -19.17 -2.64 7.81
C ARG A 80 -19.87 -1.29 7.70
N ARG A 81 -21.20 -1.26 7.54
CA ARG A 81 -21.97 0.00 7.54
C ARG A 81 -21.82 0.75 8.86
N GLU A 82 -21.95 0.03 9.97
CA GLU A 82 -21.79 0.62 11.30
C GLU A 82 -20.37 1.17 11.52
N LEU A 83 -19.35 0.44 11.07
CA LEU A 83 -17.97 0.91 11.11
C LEU A 83 -17.79 2.18 10.26
N TRP A 84 -18.32 2.22 9.03
CA TRP A 84 -18.28 3.41 8.18
C TRP A 84 -18.93 4.64 8.84
N THR A 85 -20.00 4.44 9.59
CA THR A 85 -20.70 5.53 10.32
C THR A 85 -19.96 5.96 11.58
N THR A 86 -19.42 5.02 12.36
CA THR A 86 -18.88 5.29 13.70
C THR A 86 -17.39 5.62 13.71
N LYS A 87 -16.65 5.20 12.68
CA LYS A 87 -15.18 5.28 12.61
C LYS A 87 -14.73 6.31 11.59
N ARG A 88 -13.48 6.73 11.73
CA ARG A 88 -12.88 7.79 10.91
C ARG A 88 -11.62 7.35 10.20
N VAL A 89 -10.85 6.45 10.80
CA VAL A 89 -9.60 5.94 10.23
C VAL A 89 -9.77 4.45 9.97
N PHE A 90 -9.58 4.04 8.72
CA PHE A 90 -9.80 2.67 8.31
C PHE A 90 -8.55 2.05 7.71
N PHE A 91 -8.28 0.82 8.11
CA PHE A 91 -7.23 -0.03 7.57
C PHE A 91 -7.92 -1.21 6.89
N LEU A 92 -7.78 -1.33 5.57
CA LEU A 92 -8.50 -2.33 4.79
C LEU A 92 -7.73 -2.75 3.54
N THR A 93 -8.19 -3.81 2.88
CA THR A 93 -7.65 -4.21 1.58
C THR A 93 -8.38 -3.49 0.44
N PRO A 94 -7.73 -3.24 -0.72
CA PRO A 94 -8.39 -2.61 -1.87
C PRO A 94 -9.66 -3.35 -2.32
N GLN A 95 -9.67 -4.69 -2.23
CA GLN A 95 -10.83 -5.49 -2.60
C GLN A 95 -12.07 -5.14 -1.78
N ILE A 96 -11.91 -4.88 -0.47
CA ILE A 96 -13.02 -4.49 0.40
C ILE A 96 -13.50 -3.08 0.01
N MET A 97 -12.56 -2.17 -0.25
CA MET A 97 -12.88 -0.81 -0.66
C MET A 97 -13.72 -0.79 -1.95
N VAL A 98 -13.30 -1.54 -2.97
CA VAL A 98 -14.05 -1.68 -4.23
C VAL A 98 -15.44 -2.24 -4.01
N ASN A 99 -15.54 -3.30 -3.20
CA ASN A 99 -16.81 -3.95 -2.92
C ASN A 99 -17.76 -2.98 -2.21
N ASP A 100 -17.26 -2.19 -1.25
CA ASP A 100 -18.08 -1.25 -0.48
C ASP A 100 -18.41 0.02 -1.27
N LEU A 101 -17.54 0.48 -2.18
CA LEU A 101 -17.85 1.54 -3.14
C LEU A 101 -18.94 1.08 -4.11
N SER A 102 -18.79 -0.10 -4.70
CA SER A 102 -19.75 -0.66 -5.68
C SER A 102 -21.13 -0.90 -5.07
N ARG A 103 -21.19 -1.18 -3.75
CA ARG A 103 -22.45 -1.39 -3.00
C ARG A 103 -23.01 -0.11 -2.38
N GLY A 104 -22.32 1.03 -2.54
CA GLY A 104 -22.72 2.30 -1.91
C GLY A 104 -22.66 2.28 -0.38
N THR A 105 -21.92 1.36 0.23
CA THR A 105 -21.70 1.30 1.69
C THR A 105 -20.58 2.20 2.16
N CYS A 106 -19.61 2.49 1.30
CA CYS A 106 -18.56 3.47 1.59
C CYS A 106 -19.05 4.89 1.22
N PRO A 107 -19.06 5.85 2.16
CA PRO A 107 -19.38 7.24 1.87
C PRO A 107 -18.18 7.93 1.20
N ALA A 108 -18.01 7.70 -0.10
CA ALA A 108 -16.92 8.21 -0.92
C ALA A 108 -16.65 9.72 -0.74
N VAL A 109 -17.71 10.53 -0.60
CA VAL A 109 -17.64 12.00 -0.45
C VAL A 109 -16.99 12.45 0.87
N GLU A 110 -17.00 11.60 1.89
CA GLU A 110 -16.40 11.88 3.19
C GLU A 110 -14.92 11.51 3.24
N VAL A 111 -14.41 10.75 2.26
CA VAL A 111 -12.99 10.37 2.18
C VAL A 111 -12.16 11.60 1.86
N LYS A 112 -11.25 11.97 2.76
CA LYS A 112 -10.34 13.13 2.61
C LYS A 112 -8.89 12.73 2.38
N CYS A 113 -8.52 11.48 2.70
CA CYS A 113 -7.18 10.97 2.52
C CYS A 113 -7.23 9.47 2.24
N LEU A 114 -6.48 9.04 1.21
CA LEU A 114 -6.31 7.65 0.83
C LEU A 114 -4.80 7.37 0.69
N VAL A 115 -4.31 6.45 1.50
CA VAL A 115 -2.94 5.94 1.43
C VAL A 115 -2.98 4.53 0.87
N ILE A 116 -2.10 4.22 -0.08
CA ILE A 116 -2.00 2.90 -0.72
C ILE A 116 -0.59 2.36 -0.51
N ASP A 117 -0.46 1.33 0.32
CA ASP A 117 0.80 0.64 0.57
C ASP A 117 1.12 -0.35 -0.56
N GLU A 118 2.39 -0.45 -0.90
CA GLU A 118 2.89 -1.33 -1.95
C GLU A 118 2.22 -1.07 -3.32
N ALA A 119 1.94 0.20 -3.64
CA ALA A 119 1.28 0.59 -4.90
C ALA A 119 2.00 0.09 -6.16
N HIS A 120 3.32 -0.15 -6.10
CA HIS A 120 4.08 -0.78 -7.19
C HIS A 120 3.59 -2.20 -7.51
N LYS A 121 2.96 -2.91 -6.57
CA LYS A 121 2.27 -4.20 -6.83
C LYS A 121 1.03 -4.04 -7.72
N ALA A 122 0.60 -2.82 -7.98
CA ALA A 122 -0.43 -2.51 -8.99
C ALA A 122 0.13 -2.46 -10.42
N LEU A 123 1.45 -2.55 -10.63
CA LEU A 123 2.04 -2.59 -11.98
C LEU A 123 1.89 -4.01 -12.56
N GLY A 124 0.71 -4.32 -13.10
CA GLY A 124 0.38 -5.60 -13.75
C GLY A 124 -1.13 -5.83 -13.90
N ASN A 125 -1.54 -6.90 -14.59
CA ASN A 125 -2.96 -7.23 -14.85
C ASN A 125 -3.68 -7.83 -13.62
N HIS A 126 -3.20 -7.56 -12.41
CA HIS A 126 -3.72 -8.13 -11.18
C HIS A 126 -4.97 -7.38 -10.70
N ALA A 127 -5.89 -8.09 -10.05
CA ALA A 127 -7.10 -7.55 -9.42
C ALA A 127 -6.82 -6.35 -8.49
N TYR A 128 -5.61 -6.25 -7.93
CA TYR A 128 -5.16 -5.11 -7.13
C TYR A 128 -5.10 -3.80 -7.93
N CYS A 129 -4.63 -3.84 -9.19
CA CYS A 129 -4.55 -2.65 -10.06
C CYS A 129 -5.95 -2.13 -10.42
N GLN A 130 -6.83 -3.04 -10.85
CA GLN A 130 -8.22 -2.72 -11.16
C GLN A 130 -8.93 -2.13 -9.93
N ALA A 131 -8.67 -2.70 -8.74
CA ALA A 131 -9.24 -2.20 -7.52
C ALA A 131 -8.78 -0.78 -7.17
N VAL A 132 -7.48 -0.51 -7.26
CA VAL A 132 -6.91 0.82 -7.01
C VAL A 132 -7.43 1.84 -8.03
N GLN A 133 -7.44 1.49 -9.32
CA GLN A 133 -7.98 2.37 -10.37
C GLN A 133 -9.46 2.70 -10.15
N GLN A 134 -10.27 1.70 -9.78
CA GLN A 134 -11.69 1.90 -9.51
C GLN A 134 -11.91 2.79 -8.28
N VAL A 135 -11.08 2.65 -7.25
CA VAL A 135 -11.10 3.54 -6.08
C VAL A 135 -10.75 4.98 -6.49
N ILE A 136 -9.69 5.18 -7.26
CA ILE A 136 -9.26 6.51 -7.73
C ILE A 136 -10.35 7.17 -8.59
N SER A 137 -10.95 6.42 -9.53
CA SER A 137 -12.01 6.90 -10.41
C SER A 137 -13.27 7.29 -9.64
N ASN A 138 -13.66 6.49 -8.64
CA ASN A 138 -14.88 6.74 -7.85
C ASN A 138 -14.73 7.89 -6.86
N LEU A 139 -13.50 8.20 -6.45
CA LEU A 139 -13.19 9.29 -5.51
C LEU A 139 -12.94 10.64 -6.21
N LEU A 140 -13.04 10.71 -7.55
CA LEU A 140 -12.79 11.92 -8.36
C LEU A 140 -11.44 12.57 -8.04
N ILE A 141 -10.39 11.75 -7.91
CA ILE A 141 -9.03 12.25 -7.65
C ILE A 141 -8.50 12.90 -8.93
N ALA A 142 -8.40 14.23 -8.94
CA ALA A 142 -8.05 15.03 -10.11
C ALA A 142 -6.55 15.06 -10.46
N GLN A 143 -5.67 14.65 -9.55
CA GLN A 143 -4.21 14.66 -9.77
C GLN A 143 -3.55 13.47 -9.07
N ILE A 144 -2.68 12.76 -9.78
CA ILE A 144 -1.94 11.59 -9.28
C ILE A 144 -0.46 11.96 -9.33
N GLU A 145 0.25 11.91 -8.22
CA GLU A 145 1.69 12.18 -8.15
C GLU A 145 2.44 10.91 -7.74
N LEU A 146 3.11 10.27 -8.70
CA LEU A 146 3.86 9.04 -8.44
C LEU A 146 5.28 9.41 -8.07
N CYS A 147 5.63 9.31 -6.79
CA CYS A 147 7.02 9.44 -6.36
C CYS A 147 7.66 8.04 -6.27
N ALA A 148 8.63 7.78 -7.13
CA ALA A 148 9.50 6.62 -7.08
C ALA A 148 10.85 6.99 -6.42
N GLU A 149 11.67 5.99 -6.14
CA GLU A 149 12.95 6.14 -5.43
C GLU A 149 13.95 7.04 -6.19
N ASP A 150 13.77 7.14 -7.49
CA ASP A 150 14.48 7.98 -8.45
C ASP A 150 13.86 9.38 -8.64
N SER A 151 12.74 9.68 -7.97
CA SER A 151 12.08 10.97 -8.11
C SER A 151 12.97 12.09 -7.57
N PRO A 152 13.12 13.23 -8.29
CA PRO A 152 14.03 14.32 -7.91
C PRO A 152 13.79 14.87 -6.49
N GLU A 153 12.55 14.79 -6.00
CA GLU A 153 12.18 15.23 -4.65
C GLU A 153 12.49 14.22 -3.54
N ILE A 154 12.63 12.93 -3.88
CA ILE A 154 12.94 11.83 -2.94
C ILE A 154 14.41 11.51 -2.91
N GLN A 155 15.13 11.70 -4.03
CA GLN A 155 16.56 11.46 -4.15
C GLN A 155 17.42 12.04 -3.00
N PRO A 156 17.13 13.25 -2.46
CA PRO A 156 17.91 13.81 -1.33
C PRO A 156 17.67 13.10 0.00
N TYR A 157 16.53 12.42 0.15
CA TYR A 157 16.09 11.74 1.36
C TYR A 157 16.16 10.21 1.24
N SER A 158 16.46 9.71 0.05
CA SER A 158 16.76 8.30 -0.20
C SER A 158 18.20 8.06 0.20
N HIS A 159 18.40 7.44 1.37
CA HIS A 159 19.74 7.01 1.75
C HIS A 159 20.20 5.91 0.79
N GLU A 160 21.37 6.09 0.17
CA GLU A 160 22.01 5.03 -0.59
C GLU A 160 22.12 3.78 0.29
N ARG A 161 21.45 2.70 -0.12
CA ARG A 161 21.76 1.38 0.42
C ARG A 161 23.16 1.02 -0.07
N GLN A 162 24.14 1.02 0.80
CA GLN A 162 25.37 0.27 0.57
C GLN A 162 25.00 -1.23 0.58
N VAL A 163 24.74 -1.76 -0.61
CA VAL A 163 24.59 -3.20 -0.82
C VAL A 163 25.99 -3.76 -0.98
N GLU A 164 26.57 -4.24 0.12
CA GLU A 164 27.80 -5.03 0.05
C GLU A 164 27.45 -6.41 -0.52
N LYS A 165 27.66 -6.56 -1.83
CA LYS A 165 27.43 -7.84 -2.51
C LYS A 165 28.60 -8.77 -2.22
N ILE A 166 28.47 -9.57 -1.16
CA ILE A 166 29.39 -10.67 -0.90
C ILE A 166 29.09 -11.77 -1.93
N VAL A 167 29.87 -11.80 -3.00
CA VAL A 167 29.82 -12.90 -3.97
C VAL A 167 30.55 -14.09 -3.35
N VAL A 168 29.80 -15.00 -2.76
CA VAL A 168 30.34 -16.27 -2.28
C VAL A 168 30.56 -17.16 -3.51
N PRO A 169 31.82 -17.49 -3.86
CA PRO A 169 32.08 -18.41 -4.95
C PRO A 169 31.46 -19.78 -4.60
N LEU A 170 30.75 -20.36 -5.56
CA LEU A 170 30.28 -21.73 -5.45
C LEU A 170 31.51 -22.65 -5.42
N GLY A 171 31.58 -23.54 -4.43
CA GLY A 171 32.62 -24.58 -4.39
C GLY A 171 32.55 -25.49 -5.61
N GLU A 172 33.65 -26.17 -5.94
CA GLU A 172 33.77 -27.00 -7.15
C GLU A 172 32.63 -28.02 -7.28
N GLU A 173 32.24 -28.68 -6.18
CA GLU A 173 31.10 -29.62 -6.15
C GLU A 173 29.76 -28.94 -6.54
N LEU A 174 29.52 -27.71 -6.09
CA LEU A 174 28.28 -26.99 -6.39
C LEU A 174 28.26 -26.48 -7.83
N VAL A 175 29.43 -26.16 -8.39
CA VAL A 175 29.57 -25.78 -9.81
C VAL A 175 29.29 -26.99 -10.70
N GLU A 176 29.75 -28.18 -10.33
CA GLU A 176 29.44 -29.42 -11.04
C GLU A 176 27.95 -29.73 -11.03
N ILE A 177 27.30 -29.63 -9.86
CA ILE A 177 25.85 -29.81 -9.73
C ILE A 177 25.07 -28.76 -10.54
N GLN A 178 25.50 -27.50 -10.48
CA GLN A 178 24.88 -26.42 -11.25
C GLN A 178 24.98 -26.68 -12.76
N ASN A 179 26.15 -27.10 -13.25
CA ASN A 179 26.35 -27.41 -14.66
C ASN A 179 25.50 -28.62 -15.10
N ALA A 180 25.43 -29.67 -14.28
CA ALA A 180 24.56 -30.81 -14.54
C ALA A 180 23.07 -30.40 -14.58
N TYR A 181 22.64 -29.55 -13.65
CA TYR A 181 21.27 -29.04 -13.59
C TYR A 181 20.93 -28.16 -14.79
N ILE A 182 21.83 -27.26 -15.20
CA ILE A 182 21.67 -26.41 -16.38
C ILE A 182 21.57 -27.26 -17.64
N GLN A 183 22.37 -28.33 -17.77
CA GLN A 183 22.28 -29.24 -18.92
C GLN A 183 20.93 -29.98 -18.97
N VAL A 184 20.43 -30.45 -17.83
CA VAL A 184 19.11 -31.10 -17.75
C VAL A 184 17.99 -30.12 -18.12
N ILE A 185 18.02 -28.90 -17.58
CA ILE A 185 17.03 -27.87 -17.91
C ILE A 185 17.11 -27.49 -19.39
N ALA A 186 18.31 -27.28 -19.94
CA ALA A 186 18.47 -26.95 -21.35
C ALA A 186 17.94 -28.07 -22.28
N SER A 187 18.12 -29.33 -21.89
CA SER A 187 17.59 -30.50 -22.60
C SER A 187 16.06 -30.54 -22.56
N LEU A 188 15.46 -30.34 -21.38
CA LEU A 188 14.00 -30.28 -21.21
C LEU A 188 13.39 -29.10 -21.99
N THR A 189 14.03 -27.94 -21.96
CA THR A 189 13.53 -26.73 -22.62
C THR A 189 13.55 -26.86 -24.15
N LYS A 190 14.54 -27.57 -24.71
CA LYS A 190 14.61 -27.89 -26.16
C LYS A 190 13.59 -28.93 -26.62
N THR A 191 13.01 -29.70 -25.71
CA THR A 191 12.03 -30.76 -26.05
C THR A 191 10.59 -30.24 -26.04
N VAL A 192 10.35 -29.02 -25.53
CA VAL A 192 9.02 -28.41 -25.36
C VAL A 192 8.77 -27.25 -26.34
N CYS A 193 9.72 -26.95 -27.24
CA CYS A 193 9.56 -26.01 -28.37
C CYS A 193 9.58 -26.74 -29.71
#